data_AF-A0A3B6EQJ7-F1
#
_entry.id   AF-A0A3B6EQJ7-F1
#
_cell.length_a   1.000
_cell.length_b   1.000
_cell.length_c   1.000
_cell.angle_alpha   90.00
_cell.angle_beta   90.00
_cell.angle_gamma   90.00
#
_symmetry.space_group_name_H-M   'P 1'
#
loop_
_entity.id
_entity.type
_entity.pdbx_description
1 polymer ?
#
loop_
_entity_poly.entity_id
_entity_poly.type
_entity_poly.pdbx_seq_one_letter_code
_entity_poly.pdbx_strand_id
1 'polypeptide(L)' 'MVKSWWDELLTSNAQPVKTLSSLLLLVGWEIWTEMNAHVFKSKVAPVAIITRNVKDEVSLWAIAGDKYSSNVMPRE' A
#
# COMPACT_ATOMS: atom_id res chain seq x y z
N MET A 1 -10.36 -8.15 -5.38
CA MET A 1 -9.00 -7.75 -5.80
C MET A 1 -8.21 -7.14 -4.66
N VAL A 2 -8.57 -5.96 -4.12
CA VAL A 2 -7.84 -5.36 -2.97
C VAL A 2 -8.07 -6.14 -1.68
N LYS A 3 -9.33 -6.51 -1.38
CA LYS A 3 -9.67 -7.27 -0.15
C LYS A 3 -8.96 -8.64 -0.10
N SER A 4 -9.06 -9.42 -1.18
CA SER A 4 -8.42 -10.74 -1.30
C SER A 4 -6.90 -10.68 -1.15
N TRP A 5 -6.28 -9.60 -1.63
CA TRP A 5 -4.84 -9.35 -1.50
C TRP A 5 -4.44 -9.03 -0.06
N TRP A 6 -5.22 -8.20 0.64
CA TRP A 6 -5.03 -7.96 2.08
C TRP A 6 -5.20 -9.23 2.90
N ASP A 7 -6.22 -10.03 2.59
CA ASP A 7 -6.48 -11.30 3.28
C ASP A 7 -5.30 -12.27 3.12
N GLU A 8 -4.70 -12.36 1.92
CA GLU A 8 -3.51 -13.18 1.65
C GLU A 8 -2.24 -12.65 2.36
N LEU A 9 -2.05 -11.33 2.38
CA LEU A 9 -0.92 -10.69 3.07
C LEU A 9 -0.98 -10.88 4.60
N LEU A 10 -2.18 -10.82 5.19
CA LEU A 10 -2.40 -10.95 6.63
C LEU A 10 -2.38 -12.40 7.12
N THR A 11 -2.71 -13.36 6.25
CA THR A 11 -2.70 -14.80 6.59
C THR A 11 -1.35 -15.47 6.32
N SER A 12 -0.48 -14.84 5.51
CA SER A 12 0.87 -15.34 5.23
C SER A 12 1.82 -15.09 6.40
N ASN A 13 2.17 -16.17 7.12
CA ASN A 13 3.22 -16.16 8.16
C ASN A 13 4.65 -15.92 7.62
N ALA A 14 4.80 -15.69 6.31
CA ALA A 14 6.10 -15.50 5.66
C ALA A 14 6.67 -14.08 5.81
N GLN A 15 5.85 -13.10 6.17
CA GLN A 15 6.27 -11.70 6.22
C GLN A 15 6.71 -11.28 7.63
N PRO A 16 7.86 -10.61 7.78
CA PRO A 16 8.26 -10.06 9.07
C PRO A 16 7.20 -9.05 9.57
N VAL A 17 6.84 -9.15 10.86
CA VAL A 17 5.91 -8.21 11.53
C VAL A 17 6.30 -6.74 11.30
N LYS A 18 7.60 -6.46 11.19
CA LYS A 18 8.14 -5.14 10.88
C LYS A 18 7.72 -4.63 9.50
N THR A 19 7.76 -5.48 8.48
CA THR A 19 7.36 -5.15 7.10
C THR A 19 5.86 -4.83 7.03
N LEU A 20 5.02 -5.65 7.66
CA LEU A 20 3.58 -5.38 7.79
C LEU A 20 3.29 -4.06 8.51
N SER A 21 4.03 -3.77 9.59
CA SER A 21 3.87 -2.52 10.35
C SER A 21 4.22 -1.29 9.50
N SER A 22 5.32 -1.35 8.74
CA SER A 22 5.71 -0.28 7.81
C SER A 22 4.68 -0.09 6.69
N LEU A 23 4.11 -1.18 6.17
CA LEU A 23 3.11 -1.12 5.11
C LEU A 23 1.78 -0.53 5.61
N LEU A 24 1.35 -0.90 6.81
CA LEU A 24 0.19 -0.28 7.47
C LEU A 24 0.41 1.21 7.75
N LEU A 25 1.63 1.60 8.17
CA LEU A 25 1.98 3.00 8.36
C LEU A 25 1.89 3.78 7.05
N LEU A 26 2.43 3.22 5.95
CA LEU A 26 2.36 3.84 4.62
C LEU A 26 0.92 4.01 4.15
N VAL A 27 0.09 2.97 4.30
CA VAL A 27 -1.33 3.03 3.93
C VAL A 27 -2.08 4.07 4.77
N GLY A 28 -1.82 4.11 6.09
CA GLY A 28 -2.38 5.14 6.97
C GLY A 28 -1.93 6.56 6.57
N TRP A 29 -0.68 6.72 6.18
CA TRP A 29 -0.11 7.99 5.71
C TRP A 29 -0.75 8.49 4.42
N GLU A 30 -0.94 7.61 3.43
CA GLU A 30 -1.62 7.94 2.16
C GLU A 30 -3.08 8.35 2.40
N ILE A 31 -3.80 7.61 3.24
CA ILE A 31 -5.18 7.94 3.62
C ILE A 31 -5.23 9.32 4.31
N TRP A 32 -4.34 9.55 5.28
CA TRP A 32 -4.28 10.83 5.99
C TRP A 32 -3.96 12.00 5.06
N THR A 33 -3.02 11.81 4.14
CA THR A 33 -2.62 12.81 3.15
C THR A 33 -3.77 13.15 2.21
N GLU A 34 -4.51 12.14 1.74
CA GLU A 34 -5.69 12.33 0.89
C GLU A 34 -6.83 13.03 1.65
N MET A 35 -7.10 12.64 2.90
CA MET A 35 -8.10 13.32 3.75
C MET A 35 -7.73 14.78 3.98
N ASN A 36 -6.45 15.08 4.22
CA ASN A 36 -5.98 16.47 4.31
C ASN A 36 -6.11 17.21 2.99
N ALA A 37 -5.76 16.60 1.86
CA ALA A 37 -5.95 17.21 0.54
C ALA A 37 -7.44 17.49 0.27
N HIS A 38 -8.34 16.62 0.71
CA HIS A 38 -9.78 16.80 0.57
C HIS A 38 -10.30 17.95 1.44
N VAL A 39 -9.91 18.02 2.72
CA VAL A 39 -10.30 19.09 3.66
C VAL A 39 -9.74 20.45 3.24
N PHE A 40 -8.49 20.51 2.80
CA PHE A 40 -7.80 21.77 2.50
C PHE A 40 -7.92 22.23 1.05
N LYS A 41 -8.20 21.33 0.09
CA LYS A 41 -8.22 21.66 -1.35
C LYS A 41 -9.54 21.33 -2.07
N SER A 42 -10.56 20.82 -1.36
CA SER A 42 -11.87 20.44 -1.93
C SER A 42 -11.76 19.54 -3.17
N LYS A 43 -10.74 18.68 -3.21
CA LYS A 43 -10.53 17.67 -4.25
C LYS A 43 -10.93 16.31 -3.70
N VAL A 44 -11.85 15.62 -4.37
CA VAL A 44 -12.22 14.24 -4.06
C VAL A 44 -11.45 13.34 -5.02
N ALA A 45 -10.34 12.73 -4.60
CA ALA A 45 -9.79 11.63 -5.39
C ALA A 45 -10.53 10.32 -5.03
N PRO A 46 -10.99 9.54 -6.01
CA PRO A 46 -11.58 8.23 -5.75
C PRO A 46 -10.56 7.31 -5.05
N VAL A 47 -11.03 6.41 -4.17
CA VAL A 47 -10.23 5.35 -3.50
C VAL A 47 -9.32 4.57 -4.46
N ALA A 48 -9.70 4.48 -5.74
CA ALA A 48 -8.89 3.89 -6.81
C ALA A 48 -7.54 4.59 -7.02
N ILE A 49 -7.45 5.91 -6.82
CA ILE A 49 -6.21 6.70 -6.93
C ILE A 49 -5.27 6.32 -5.78
N ILE A 50 -5.77 6.27 -4.54
CA ILE A 50 -4.98 5.86 -3.37
C ILE A 50 -4.42 4.45 -3.56
N THR A 51 -5.27 3.52 -4.02
CA THR A 51 -4.88 2.13 -4.26
C THR A 51 -3.80 2.03 -5.35
N ARG A 52 -3.86 2.90 -6.37
CA ARG A 52 -2.85 2.97 -7.42
C ARG A 52 -1.52 3.51 -6.88
N ASN A 53 -1.55 4.60 -6.12
CA ASN A 53 -0.33 5.20 -5.54
C ASN A 53 0.41 4.20 -4.63
N VAL A 54 -0.33 3.46 -3.79
CA VAL A 54 0.26 2.41 -2.94
C VAL A 54 0.92 1.31 -3.78
N LYS A 55 0.30 0.88 -4.89
CA LYS A 55 0.90 -0.11 -5.80
C LYS A 55 2.14 0.41 -6.50
N ASP A 56 2.13 1.66 -6.95
CA ASP A 56 3.25 2.30 -7.64
C ASP A 56 4.46 2.42 -6.68
N GLU A 57 4.24 2.83 -5.43
CA GLU A 57 5.25 2.94 -4.38
C GLU A 57 5.86 1.57 -4.03
N VAL A 58 5.03 0.54 -3.82
CA VAL A 58 5.47 -0.84 -3.56
C VAL A 58 6.29 -1.40 -4.73
N SER A 59 5.91 -1.08 -5.97
CA SER A 59 6.65 -1.48 -7.17
C SER A 59 8.02 -0.81 -7.24
N LEU A 60 8.09 0.49 -6.92
CA LEU A 60 9.34 1.24 -6.81
C LEU A 60 10.29 0.63 -5.78
N TRP A 61 9.78 0.22 -4.63
CA TRP A 61 10.61 -0.43 -3.60
C TRP A 61 11.12 -1.80 -4.05
N ALA A 62 10.32 -2.57 -4.79
CA ALA A 62 10.76 -3.83 -5.37
C ALA A 62 11.90 -3.62 -6.39
N ILE A 63 11.83 -2.59 -7.23
CA ILE A 63 12.89 -2.20 -8.18
C ILE A 63 14.16 -1.74 -7.44
N ALA A 64 14.00 -1.03 -6.32
CA ALA A 64 15.10 -0.58 -5.47
C ALA A 64 15.79 -1.72 -4.68
N GLY A 65 15.31 -2.96 -4.80
CA GLY A 65 15.93 -4.14 -4.22
C GLY A 65 15.33 -4.60 -2.89
N ASP A 66 14.17 -4.07 -2.48
CA ASP A 66 13.42 -4.64 -1.37
C ASP A 66 12.80 -5.98 -1.77
N LYS A 67 13.50 -7.05 -1.37
CA LYS A 67 13.11 -8.45 -1.63
C LYS A 67 11.75 -8.80 -1.05
N TYR A 68 11.29 -8.08 -0.01
CA TYR A 68 10.00 -8.34 0.63
C TYR A 68 8.85 -7.69 -0.15
N SER A 69 9.06 -6.49 -0.69
CA SER A 69 8.09 -5.79 -1.55
C SER A 69 7.71 -6.61 -2.80
N SER A 70 8.68 -7.33 -3.37
CA SER A 70 8.44 -8.28 -4.48
C SER A 70 7.51 -9.45 -4.12
N ASN A 71 7.45 -9.88 -2.86
CA ASN A 71 6.55 -10.95 -2.40
C ASN A 71 5.16 -10.42 -2.02
N VAL A 72 5.05 -9.11 -1.82
CA VAL A 72 3.79 -8.45 -1.45
C VAL A 72 2.94 -8.19 -2.70
N MET A 73 3.49 -8.13 -3.91
CA MET A 73 2.73 -7.87 -5.13
C MET A 73 2.62 -9.13 -6.00
N PRO A 74 1.40 -9.58 -6.37
CA PRO A 74 1.26 -10.64 -7.37
C PRO A 74 1.83 -10.15 -8.70
N ARG A 75 2.75 -10.91 -9.30
CA ARG A 75 3.15 -10.69 -10.70
C ARG A 75 1.98 -11.10 -11.59
N GLU A 76 1.51 -10.18 -12.42
CA GLU A 76 0.62 -10.48 -13.55
C GLU A 76 1.36 -11.25 -14.65
#